data_AF-A0A952EYL8-F1
#
_entry.id   AF-A0A952EYL8-F1
#
_cell.length_a   1.000
_cell.length_b   1.000
_cell.length_c   1.000
_cell.angle_alpha   90.00
_cell.angle_beta   90.00
_cell.angle_gamma   90.00
#
_symmetry.space_group_name_H-M   'P 1'
#
loop_
_entity.id
_entity.type
_entity.pdbx_description
1 polymer ?
#
loop_
_entity_poly.entity_id
_entity_poly.type
_entity_poly.pdbx_seq_one_letter_code
_entity_poly.pdbx_strand_id
1 'polypeptide(L)'
;MRSAWADDGVLDKVMVLPWATMTGAEVLSMYVSEITTHTWDLATATGQQPAWDDAVCRLGLAAMHRDLPMADRTPMWEAFRAHAPANMQFDPPFANAVAVPLDAPLIDQLVAWTGRQP
;
A
#
# COMPACT_ATOMS: atom_id res chain seq x y z
N MET A 1 15.23 16.58 9.56
CA MET A 1 13.87 16.22 9.10
C MET A 1 12.89 17.39 9.15
N ARG A 2 12.72 18.15 10.25
CA ARG A 2 11.75 19.29 10.30
C ARG A 2 11.86 20.31 9.15
N SER A 3 13.07 20.65 8.69
CA SER A 3 13.27 21.60 7.58
C SER A 3 12.67 21.12 6.25
N ALA A 4 12.58 19.81 6.01
CA ALA A 4 11.97 19.26 4.81
C ALA A 4 10.43 19.42 4.78
N TRP A 5 9.83 19.71 5.94
CA TRP A 5 8.40 19.90 6.15
C TRP A 5 8.04 21.36 6.45
N ALA A 6 9.00 22.29 6.29
CA ALA A 6 8.78 23.70 6.57
C ALA A 6 7.99 24.43 5.46
N ASP A 7 7.90 23.81 4.28
CA ASP A 7 7.14 24.29 3.13
C ASP A 7 5.85 23.48 3.04
N ASP A 8 4.71 24.11 3.34
CA ASP A 8 3.38 23.48 3.30
C ASP A 8 3.04 22.97 1.89
N GLY A 9 3.64 23.55 0.84
CA GLY A 9 3.44 23.12 -0.55
C GLY A 9 4.24 21.88 -0.96
N VAL A 10 5.04 21.29 -0.06
CA VAL A 10 5.88 20.12 -0.41
C VAL A 10 5.07 18.90 -0.85
N LEU A 11 3.86 18.74 -0.31
CA LEU A 11 2.97 17.63 -0.65
C LEU A 11 2.33 17.78 -2.03
N ASP A 12 2.18 19.01 -2.52
CA ASP A 12 1.59 19.28 -3.84
C ASP A 12 2.61 19.18 -4.98
N LYS A 13 3.91 19.11 -4.66
CA LYS A 13 4.96 19.00 -5.66
C LYS A 13 4.84 17.70 -6.43
N VAL A 14 4.93 17.80 -7.75
CA VAL A 14 5.02 16.64 -8.65
C VAL A 14 6.40 16.01 -8.51
N MET A 15 6.42 14.71 -8.22
CA MET A 15 7.57 13.84 -8.12
C MET A 15 7.62 12.93 -9.34
N VAL A 16 8.77 12.90 -10.01
CA VAL A 16 9.03 12.00 -11.13
C VAL A 16 9.87 10.83 -10.63
N LEU A 17 9.25 9.67 -10.52
CA LEU A 17 9.86 8.41 -10.08
C LEU A 17 10.15 7.53 -11.30
N PRO A 18 11.07 6.55 -11.21
CA PRO A 18 11.37 5.66 -12.33
C PRO A 18 10.15 4.89 -12.88
N TRP A 19 9.08 4.79 -12.09
CA TRP A 19 7.89 3.99 -12.37
C TRP A 19 6.58 4.79 -12.31
N ALA A 20 6.59 6.07 -11.91
CA ALA A 20 5.37 6.89 -11.84
C ALA A 20 5.67 8.39 -11.82
N THR A 21 4.66 9.20 -12.12
CA THR A 21 4.64 10.64 -11.84
C THR A 21 3.46 10.93 -10.93
N MET A 22 3.73 11.42 -9.72
CA MET A 22 2.76 11.53 -8.62
C MET A 22 3.05 12.77 -7.79
N THR A 23 2.06 13.31 -7.10
CA THR A 23 2.28 14.34 -6.08
C THR A 23 3.02 13.78 -4.86
N GLY A 24 3.67 14.65 -4.09
CA GLY A 24 4.29 14.27 -2.82
C GLY A 24 3.30 13.62 -1.85
N ALA A 25 2.05 14.08 -1.83
CA ALA A 25 0.97 13.49 -1.04
C ALA A 25 0.66 12.04 -1.45
N GLU A 26 0.57 11.77 -2.75
CA GLU A 26 0.31 10.43 -3.25
C GLU A 26 1.47 9.48 -2.92
N VAL A 27 2.72 9.91 -3.13
CA VAL A 27 3.92 9.13 -2.77
C VAL A 27 3.95 8.84 -1.26
N LEU A 28 3.67 9.84 -0.42
CA LEU A 28 3.61 9.65 1.02
C LEU A 28 2.50 8.68 1.43
N SER A 29 1.32 8.79 0.82
CA SER A 29 0.19 7.89 1.13
C SER A 29 0.50 6.43 0.79
N MET A 30 1.25 6.18 -0.28
CA MET A 30 1.75 4.85 -0.63
C MET A 30 2.73 4.32 0.42
N TYR A 31 3.69 5.13 0.89
CA TYR A 31 4.57 4.68 1.98
C TYR A 31 3.84 4.44 3.30
N VAL A 32 2.78 5.23 3.58
CA VAL A 32 1.92 4.99 4.75
C VAL A 32 1.25 3.63 4.64
N SER A 33 0.73 3.22 3.47
CA SER A 33 0.15 1.89 3.30
C SER A 33 1.18 0.78 3.47
N GLU A 34 2.38 0.90 2.88
CA GLU A 34 3.46 -0.08 3.01
C GLU A 34 3.86 -0.29 4.47
N ILE A 35 4.18 0.80 5.17
CA ILE A 35 4.66 0.75 6.55
C ILE A 35 3.57 0.22 7.49
N THR A 36 2.31 0.64 7.29
CA THR A 36 1.19 0.17 8.11
C THR A 36 0.96 -1.34 7.91
N THR A 37 0.96 -1.81 6.65
CA THR A 37 0.79 -3.23 6.31
C THR A 37 1.92 -4.08 6.91
N HIS A 38 3.18 -3.64 6.79
CA HIS A 38 4.30 -4.39 7.35
C HIS A 38 4.41 -4.29 8.88
N THR A 39 3.89 -3.22 9.48
CA THR A 39 3.72 -3.16 10.93
C THR A 39 2.71 -4.22 11.38
N TRP A 40 1.63 -4.44 10.62
CA TRP A 40 0.69 -5.52 10.89
C TRP A 40 1.34 -6.88 10.70
N ASP A 41 2.12 -7.09 9.62
CA ASP A 41 2.85 -8.35 9.38
C ASP A 41 3.74 -8.69 10.59
N LEU A 42 4.49 -7.70 11.11
CA LEU A 42 5.35 -7.88 12.28
C LEU A 42 4.56 -8.09 13.57
N ALA A 43 3.48 -7.33 13.79
CA ALA A 43 2.64 -7.47 14.96
C ALA A 43 2.03 -8.88 15.03
N THR A 44 1.49 -9.38 13.92
CA THR A 44 0.96 -10.73 13.79
C THR A 44 2.03 -11.79 14.03
N ALA A 45 3.20 -11.67 13.39
CA ALA A 45 4.30 -12.65 13.54
C ALA A 45 4.88 -12.70 14.96
N THR A 46 4.74 -11.63 15.73
CA THR A 46 5.28 -11.51 17.10
C THR A 46 4.22 -11.54 18.19
N GLY A 47 2.94 -11.71 17.85
CA GLY A 47 1.82 -11.73 18.79
C GLY A 47 1.51 -10.38 19.45
N GLN A 48 1.95 -9.26 18.87
CA GLN A 48 1.65 -7.92 19.36
C GLN A 48 0.26 -7.45 18.89
N GLN A 49 -0.38 -6.59 19.68
CA GLN A 49 -1.67 -5.98 19.37
C GLN A 49 -1.60 -4.46 19.55
N PRO A 50 -0.92 -3.73 18.64
CA PRO A 50 -0.84 -2.28 18.74
C PRO A 50 -2.22 -1.65 18.54
N ALA A 51 -2.42 -0.47 19.13
CA ALA A 51 -3.57 0.36 18.79
C ALA A 51 -3.36 0.98 17.41
N TRP A 52 -4.33 0.79 16.51
CA TRP A 52 -4.31 1.34 15.16
C TRP A 52 -4.99 2.70 15.12
N ASP A 53 -4.39 3.66 14.43
CA ASP A 53 -5.00 4.96 14.15
C ASP A 53 -5.87 4.85 12.88
N ASP A 54 -7.17 5.11 13.03
CA ASP A 54 -8.14 5.03 11.93
C ASP A 54 -7.84 5.99 10.79
N ALA A 55 -7.27 7.18 11.05
CA ALA A 55 -6.91 8.11 10.00
C ALA A 55 -5.74 7.59 9.17
N VAL A 56 -4.75 6.97 9.83
CA VAL A 56 -3.61 6.32 9.16
C VAL A 56 -4.08 5.13 8.32
N CYS A 57 -4.91 4.25 8.89
CA CYS A 57 -5.43 3.08 8.17
C CYS A 57 -6.30 3.49 6.98
N ARG A 58 -7.15 4.50 7.15
CA ARG A 58 -7.99 5.02 6.06
C ARG A 58 -7.18 5.62 4.93
N LEU A 59 -6.12 6.38 5.25
CA LEU A 59 -5.21 6.93 4.25
C LEU A 59 -4.49 5.81 3.49
N GLY A 60 -3.98 4.81 4.20
CA GLY A 60 -3.32 3.64 3.58
C GLY A 60 -4.27 2.84 2.69
N LEU A 61 -5.51 2.59 3.14
CA LEU A 61 -6.53 1.89 2.36
C LEU A 61 -6.89 2.65 1.08
N ALA A 62 -7.07 3.98 1.18
CA ALA A 62 -7.33 4.83 0.03
C ALA A 62 -6.17 4.80 -0.98
N ALA A 63 -4.92 4.81 -0.50
CA ALA A 63 -3.74 4.67 -1.35
C ALA A 63 -3.73 3.33 -2.09
N MET A 64 -3.98 2.21 -1.39
CA MET A 64 -4.02 0.89 -2.02
C MET A 64 -5.21 0.71 -2.97
N HIS A 65 -6.35 1.35 -2.74
CA HIS A 65 -7.46 1.35 -3.70
C HIS A 65 -7.11 2.14 -4.97
N ARG A 66 -6.36 3.24 -4.86
CA ARG A 66 -5.89 4.02 -6.01
C ARG A 66 -4.84 3.24 -6.81
N ASP A 67 -3.85 2.68 -6.12
CA ASP A 67 -2.65 2.10 -6.75
C ASP A 67 -2.86 0.64 -7.17
N LEU A 68 -3.78 -0.07 -6.50
CA LEU A 68 -4.17 -1.45 -6.78
C LEU A 68 -5.70 -1.57 -6.93
N PRO A 69 -6.30 -0.98 -7.99
CA PRO A 69 -7.75 -0.77 -8.10
C PRO A 69 -8.57 -2.05 -8.30
N MET A 70 -7.92 -3.16 -8.67
CA MET A 70 -8.59 -4.44 -8.90
C MET A 70 -8.34 -5.39 -7.73
N ALA A 71 -9.42 -6.01 -7.24
CA ALA A 71 -9.35 -7.05 -6.22
C ALA A 71 -8.65 -8.32 -6.75
N ASP A 72 -8.98 -8.72 -7.99
CA ASP A 72 -8.21 -9.72 -8.75
C ASP A 72 -7.12 -9.03 -9.55
N ARG A 73 -5.87 -9.27 -9.15
CA ARG A 73 -4.66 -8.68 -9.71
C ARG A 73 -3.93 -9.64 -10.64
N THR A 74 -4.44 -10.86 -10.81
CA THR A 74 -3.87 -11.86 -11.72
C THR A 74 -3.61 -11.28 -13.11
N PRO A 75 -4.57 -10.57 -13.76
CA PRO A 75 -4.34 -10.01 -15.09
C PRO A 75 -3.24 -8.94 -15.12
N MET A 76 -3.13 -8.13 -14.06
CA MET A 76 -2.11 -7.09 -13.94
C MET A 76 -0.70 -7.70 -13.85
N TRP A 77 -0.53 -8.72 -13.02
CA TRP A 77 0.77 -9.40 -12.85
C TRP A 77 1.17 -10.24 -14.05
N GLU A 78 0.20 -10.84 -14.75
CA GLU A 78 0.44 -11.50 -16.03
C GLU A 78 0.90 -10.51 -17.10
N ALA A 79 0.24 -9.34 -17.21
CA ALA A 79 0.63 -8.29 -18.13
C ALA A 79 2.05 -7.76 -17.83
N PHE A 80 2.39 -7.59 -16.54
CA PHE A 80 3.74 -7.21 -16.13
C PHE A 80 4.77 -8.27 -16.57
N ARG A 81 4.52 -9.55 -16.25
CA ARG A 81 5.43 -10.66 -16.61
C ARG A 81 5.66 -10.77 -18.11
N ALA A 82 4.65 -10.50 -18.93
CA ALA A 82 4.76 -10.55 -20.39
C ALA A 82 5.77 -9.52 -20.95
N HIS A 83 6.06 -8.45 -20.21
CA HIS A 83 7.00 -7.39 -20.60
C HIS A 83 8.27 -7.38 -19.75
N ALA A 84 8.36 -8.22 -18.72
CA ALA A 84 9.52 -8.32 -17.86
C ALA A 84 10.68 -9.03 -18.60
N PRO A 85 11.95 -8.64 -18.36
CA PRO A 85 13.10 -9.38 -18.87
C PRO A 85 13.03 -10.85 -18.47
N ALA A 86 13.36 -11.78 -19.38
CA ALA A 86 13.25 -13.22 -19.13
C ALA A 86 14.09 -13.72 -17.94
N ASN A 87 15.14 -12.97 -17.56
CA ASN A 87 16.00 -13.26 -16.42
C ASN A 87 15.57 -12.54 -15.13
N MET A 88 14.49 -11.77 -15.15
CA MET A 88 13.97 -11.09 -13.96
C MET A 88 13.20 -12.10 -13.10
N GLN A 89 13.71 -12.38 -11.91
CA GLN A 89 12.94 -13.05 -10.88
C GLN A 89 11.92 -12.05 -10.32
N PHE A 90 10.63 -12.35 -10.46
CA PHE A 90 9.55 -11.49 -10.02
C PHE A 90 8.53 -12.30 -9.22
N ASP A 91 8.36 -11.91 -7.96
CA ASP A 91 7.26 -12.34 -7.11
C ASP A 91 6.33 -11.12 -6.93
N PRO A 92 5.02 -11.24 -7.21
CA PRO A 92 4.11 -10.13 -7.03
C PRO A 92 4.14 -9.60 -5.59
N PRO A 93 4.30 -8.29 -5.38
CA PRO A 93 4.39 -7.73 -4.02
C PRO A 93 3.05 -7.83 -3.25
N PHE A 94 1.94 -7.98 -3.98
CA PHE A 94 0.60 -8.08 -3.43
C PHE A 94 -0.19 -9.21 -4.10
N ALA A 95 -0.77 -10.07 -3.26
CA ALA A 95 -1.71 -11.09 -3.72
C ALA A 95 -3.09 -10.46 -4.02
N ASN A 96 -4.04 -11.28 -4.45
CA ASN A 96 -5.43 -10.86 -4.63
C ASN A 96 -6.02 -10.43 -3.29
N ALA A 97 -6.94 -9.46 -3.34
CA ALA A 97 -7.63 -9.00 -2.14
C ALA A 97 -8.43 -10.16 -1.51
N VAL A 98 -8.38 -10.23 -0.19
CA VAL A 98 -9.16 -11.18 0.62
C VAL A 98 -10.45 -10.48 1.05
N ALA A 99 -11.58 -11.20 0.97
CA ALA A 99 -12.86 -10.66 1.40
C ALA A 99 -12.92 -10.60 2.94
N VAL A 100 -13.34 -9.45 3.47
CA VAL A 100 -13.63 -9.22 4.89
C VAL A 100 -15.01 -8.57 5.03
N PRO A 101 -15.68 -8.66 6.20
CA PRO A 101 -16.89 -7.91 6.48
C PRO A 101 -16.70 -6.40 6.23
N LEU A 102 -17.75 -5.72 5.77
CA LEU A 102 -17.69 -4.28 5.46
C LEU A 102 -17.47 -3.41 6.72
N ASP A 103 -17.82 -3.93 7.88
CA ASP A 103 -17.63 -3.33 9.20
C ASP A 103 -16.38 -3.85 9.93
N ALA A 104 -15.53 -4.62 9.25
CA ALA A 104 -14.23 -5.04 9.80
C ALA A 104 -13.39 -3.80 10.18
N PRO A 105 -12.51 -3.91 11.21
CA PRO A 105 -11.54 -2.87 11.52
C PRO A 105 -10.79 -2.37 10.28
N LEU A 106 -10.47 -1.08 10.21
CA LEU A 106 -9.83 -0.48 9.03
C LEU A 106 -8.46 -1.10 8.71
N ILE A 107 -7.73 -1.55 9.73
CA ILE A 107 -6.49 -2.28 9.52
C ILE A 107 -6.74 -3.61 8.80
N ASP A 108 -7.80 -4.35 9.16
CA ASP A 108 -8.16 -5.62 8.55
C ASP A 108 -8.58 -5.40 7.09
N GLN A 109 -9.36 -4.35 6.81
CA GLN A 109 -9.71 -3.96 5.45
C GLN A 109 -8.47 -3.63 4.61
N LEU A 110 -7.52 -2.86 5.16
CA LEU A 110 -6.25 -2.53 4.51
C LEU A 110 -5.44 -3.79 4.20
N VAL A 111 -5.14 -4.62 5.19
CA VAL A 111 -4.25 -5.76 4.97
C VAL A 111 -4.91 -6.84 4.12
N ALA A 112 -6.23 -7.04 4.25
CA ALA A 112 -6.99 -7.92 3.37
C ALA A 112 -6.96 -7.43 1.92
N TRP A 113 -7.06 -6.12 1.67
CA TRP A 113 -6.93 -5.58 0.32
C TRP A 113 -5.55 -5.86 -0.30
N THR A 114 -4.50 -5.92 0.51
CA THR A 114 -3.13 -6.29 0.09
C THR A 114 -2.88 -7.81 0.01
N GLY A 115 -3.91 -8.63 0.28
CA GLY A 115 -3.87 -10.08 0.17
C GLY A 115 -3.43 -10.84 1.42
N ARG A 116 -3.33 -10.17 2.58
CA ARG A 116 -3.14 -10.83 3.88
C ARG A 116 -4.47 -11.40 4.39
N GLN A 117 -4.38 -12.27 5.40
CA GLN A 117 -5.52 -12.89 6.07
C GLN A 117 -5.59 -12.39 7.52
N PRO A 118 -6.38 -11.33 7.81
CA PRO A 118 -6.64 -10.87 9.17
C PRO A 118 -7.51 -11.83 9.98
#